data_AF-A0AAW7JIZ1-F1
#
_entry.id   AF-A0AAW7JIZ1-F1
#
_cell.length_a   1.000
_cell.length_b   1.000
_cell.length_c   1.000
_cell.angle_alpha   90.00
_cell.angle_beta   90.00
_cell.angle_gamma   90.00
#
_symmetry.space_group_name_H-M   'P 1'
#
loop_
_entity.id
_entity.type
_entity.pdbx_description
1 polymer ?
#
loop_
_entity_poly.entity_id
_entity_poly.type
_entity_poly.pdbx_seq_one_letter_code
_entity_poly.pdbx_strand_id
1 'polypeptide(L)'
;MLAERLFEYPLRGGSVSLLPDSTLTSKFGFDEIYHHLNLKIPGNQIHNSIEFIRHGKGINKQAADYILCGYLMDKNLDAFVENITKYYDINDFLPKHYREALTLYVHSHTTPKVIFKNSIMDADFQDYQNMEHDITDTEERKNKLRDTYGNTYWYYYQYAIS
;
A
#
# COMPACT_ATOMS: atom_id res chain seq x y z
N MET A 1 12.44 1.15 2.09
CA MET A 1 11.61 2.28 1.57
C MET A 1 10.22 2.14 2.18
N LEU A 2 9.40 3.20 2.22
CA LEU A 2 8.07 3.14 2.85
C LEU A 2 7.21 2.02 2.24
N ALA A 3 7.20 1.93 0.90
CA ALA A 3 6.47 0.94 0.12
C ALA A 3 6.89 -0.53 0.33
N GLU A 4 8.00 -0.79 1.04
CA GLU A 4 8.45 -2.16 1.35
C GLU A 4 7.87 -2.70 2.65
N ARG A 5 7.56 -1.80 3.59
CA ARG A 5 7.29 -2.19 4.99
C ARG A 5 6.01 -1.61 5.55
N LEU A 6 5.31 -0.75 4.82
CA LEU A 6 4.13 -0.03 5.29
C LEU A 6 3.10 -0.96 5.95
N PHE A 7 2.79 -2.09 5.33
CA PHE A 7 1.77 -3.03 5.81
C PHE A 7 2.31 -4.10 6.76
N GLU A 8 3.58 -4.00 7.16
CA GLU A 8 4.13 -4.81 8.27
C GLU A 8 3.75 -4.24 9.64
N TYR A 9 3.21 -3.03 9.69
CA TYR A 9 2.81 -2.33 10.91
C TYR A 9 1.30 -2.40 11.13
N PRO A 10 0.84 -2.34 12.39
CA PRO A 10 -0.59 -2.28 12.72
C PRO A 10 -1.17 -0.90 12.38
N LEU A 11 -1.35 -0.64 11.08
CA LEU A 11 -1.92 0.61 10.57
C LEU A 11 -3.38 0.77 11.01
N ARG A 12 -3.78 2.00 11.34
CA ARG A 12 -5.18 2.38 11.61
C ARG A 12 -5.54 3.61 10.78
N GLY A 13 -6.66 3.54 10.06
CA GLY A 13 -7.16 4.60 9.17
C GLY A 13 -6.52 4.60 7.77
N GLY A 14 -7.04 5.47 6.90
CA GLY A 14 -6.57 5.68 5.52
C GLY A 14 -5.45 6.71 5.40
N SER A 15 -5.30 7.32 4.21
CA SER A 15 -4.24 8.28 3.87
C SER A 15 -4.21 9.53 4.75
N VAL A 16 -5.33 9.89 5.39
CA VAL A 16 -5.40 10.98 6.38
C VAL A 16 -4.45 10.73 7.55
N SER A 17 -4.22 9.46 7.93
CA SER A 17 -3.22 9.08 8.94
C SER A 17 -1.78 9.37 8.50
N LEU A 18 -1.53 9.62 7.21
CA LEU A 18 -0.23 10.03 6.69
C LEU A 18 -0.03 11.56 6.65
N LEU A 19 -1.04 12.37 6.98
CA LEU A 19 -0.91 13.83 6.96
C LEU A 19 -0.36 14.33 8.31
N PRO A 20 0.63 15.24 8.31
CA PRO A 20 1.20 15.77 9.56
C PRO A 20 0.24 16.68 10.34
N ASP A 21 -0.86 17.16 9.73
CA ASP A 21 -1.71 18.19 10.34
C ASP A 21 -3.21 18.00 10.04
N SER A 22 -3.75 16.81 10.30
CA SER A 22 -5.21 16.65 10.46
C SER A 22 -5.52 16.54 11.94
N THR A 23 -5.97 17.66 12.51
CA THR A 23 -6.61 17.71 13.82
C THR A 23 -7.60 16.54 13.98
N LEU A 24 -7.33 15.69 14.98
CA LEU A 24 -8.11 14.55 15.47
C LEU A 24 -7.79 13.13 14.92
N THR A 25 -6.53 12.73 14.77
CA THR A 25 -6.13 11.30 14.95
C THR A 25 -4.61 11.15 15.18
N SER A 26 -4.07 11.84 16.19
CA SER A 26 -2.72 11.60 16.71
C SER A 26 -2.63 10.33 17.59
N LYS A 27 -3.02 9.18 17.03
CA LYS A 27 -2.68 7.88 17.63
C LYS A 27 -2.09 7.00 16.52
N PHE A 28 -0.78 7.11 16.33
CA PHE A 28 0.14 6.26 15.54
C PHE A 28 0.44 6.58 14.05
N GLY A 29 0.06 7.74 13.50
CA GLY A 29 -0.04 7.89 12.03
C GLY A 29 1.26 7.93 11.21
N PHE A 30 2.12 8.95 11.40
CA PHE A 30 3.07 9.33 10.34
C PHE A 30 4.52 9.46 10.78
N ASP A 31 4.77 10.26 11.82
CA ASP A 31 6.14 10.50 12.32
C ASP A 31 6.76 9.22 12.87
N GLU A 32 5.96 8.36 13.51
CA GLU A 32 6.41 7.08 14.05
C GLU A 32 6.75 6.07 12.97
N ILE A 33 6.02 6.04 11.84
CA ILE A 33 6.35 5.15 10.72
C ILE A 33 7.70 5.56 10.12
N TYR A 34 7.91 6.85 9.87
CA TYR A 34 9.19 7.33 9.35
C TYR A 34 10.33 7.13 10.35
N HIS A 35 10.09 7.43 11.63
CA HIS A 35 11.07 7.20 12.70
C HIS A 35 11.45 5.72 12.82
N HIS A 36 10.46 4.82 12.83
CA HIS A 36 10.69 3.38 12.94
C HIS A 36 11.38 2.80 11.69
N LEU A 37 11.11 3.38 10.51
CA LEU A 37 11.78 3.01 9.27
C LEU A 37 13.14 3.70 9.09
N ASN A 38 13.56 4.54 10.05
CA ASN A 38 14.75 5.39 9.98
C ASN A 38 14.79 6.24 8.68
N LEU A 39 13.60 6.64 8.21
CA LEU A 39 13.41 7.48 7.04
C LEU A 39 13.33 8.93 7.49
N LYS A 40 13.93 9.83 6.70
CA LYS A 40 13.77 11.28 6.93
C LYS A 40 12.32 11.66 6.66
N ILE A 41 11.65 12.22 7.67
CA ILE A 41 10.34 12.85 7.50
C ILE A 41 10.51 13.91 6.39
N PRO A 42 9.78 13.83 5.27
CA PRO A 42 9.73 14.93 4.33
C PRO A 42 9.07 16.08 5.09
N GLY A 43 9.79 17.17 5.38
CA GLY A 43 9.26 18.31 6.17
C GLY A 43 8.12 19.07 5.45
N ASN A 44 8.16 20.40 5.41
CA ASN A 44 7.19 21.25 4.65
C ASN A 44 7.03 20.90 3.15
N GLN A 45 7.78 19.92 2.65
CA GLN A 45 7.65 19.29 1.34
C GLN A 45 6.32 18.55 1.17
N ILE A 46 5.68 18.02 2.22
CA ILE A 46 4.40 17.25 2.08
C ILE A 46 3.22 18.17 1.73
N HIS A 47 3.11 19.33 2.39
CA HIS A 47 2.09 20.34 2.05
C HIS A 47 2.24 20.83 0.60
N ASN A 48 3.49 20.96 0.15
CA ASN A 48 3.79 21.34 -1.22
C ASN A 48 3.73 20.17 -2.21
N SER A 49 3.67 18.91 -1.77
CA SER A 49 3.69 17.76 -2.69
C SER A 49 2.41 17.69 -3.52
N ILE A 50 1.25 17.96 -2.91
CA ILE A 50 -0.04 17.96 -3.64
C ILE A 50 -0.09 19.07 -4.70
N GLU A 51 0.42 20.27 -4.39
CA GLU A 51 0.51 21.37 -5.36
C GLU A 51 1.68 21.22 -6.35
N PHE A 52 2.81 20.62 -5.96
CA PHE A 52 3.91 20.26 -6.89
C PHE A 52 3.46 19.21 -7.93
N ILE A 53 2.56 18.28 -7.56
CA ILE A 53 1.93 17.34 -8.49
C ILE A 53 1.14 18.08 -9.56
N ARG A 54 0.41 19.15 -9.21
CA ARG A 54 -0.33 19.98 -10.19
C ARG A 54 0.61 20.71 -11.14
N HIS A 55 1.86 20.96 -10.73
CA HIS A 55 2.81 21.79 -11.47
C HIS A 55 3.96 21.04 -12.16
N GLY A 56 3.98 19.70 -12.11
CA GLY A 56 4.77 18.86 -13.03
C GLY A 56 6.29 19.05 -12.99
N LYS A 57 6.87 19.50 -11.87
CA LYS A 57 8.33 19.65 -11.72
C LYS A 57 8.91 18.55 -10.83
N GLY A 58 9.72 17.68 -11.45
CA GLY A 58 10.74 16.83 -10.84
C GLY A 58 10.39 16.23 -9.48
N ILE A 59 9.44 15.30 -9.46
CA ILE A 59 9.07 14.58 -8.24
C ILE A 59 10.24 13.67 -7.85
N ASN A 60 10.75 13.82 -6.62
CA ASN A 60 11.71 12.87 -6.07
C ASN A 60 11.00 11.57 -5.66
N LYS A 61 11.73 10.45 -5.67
CA LYS A 61 11.18 9.11 -5.41
C LYS A 61 10.45 9.01 -4.07
N GLN A 62 10.87 9.76 -3.06
CA GLN A 62 10.20 9.77 -1.74
C GLN A 62 8.79 10.37 -1.77
N ALA A 63 8.59 11.47 -2.51
CA ALA A 63 7.28 12.08 -2.66
C ALA A 63 6.34 11.20 -3.50
N ALA A 64 6.86 10.53 -4.52
CA ALA A 64 6.10 9.53 -5.27
C ALA A 64 5.64 8.37 -4.37
N ASP A 65 6.55 7.83 -3.54
CA ASP A 65 6.21 6.76 -2.60
C ASP A 65 5.12 7.16 -1.61
N TYR A 66 5.17 8.40 -1.12
CA TYR A 66 4.15 8.92 -0.20
C TYR A 66 2.74 8.89 -0.83
N ILE A 67 2.61 9.41 -2.05
CA ILE A 67 1.34 9.46 -2.78
C ILE A 67 0.82 8.05 -3.06
N LEU A 68 1.67 7.19 -3.61
CA LEU A 68 1.31 5.82 -3.96
C LEU A 68 0.90 5.02 -2.72
N CYS A 69 1.63 5.15 -1.61
CA CYS A 69 1.26 4.54 -0.34
C CYS A 69 -0.08 5.09 0.21
N GLY A 70 -0.35 6.38 0.03
CA GLY A 70 -1.65 6.98 0.37
C GLY A 70 -2.81 6.31 -0.36
N TYR A 71 -2.70 6.12 -1.68
CA TYR A 71 -3.72 5.40 -2.45
C TYR A 71 -3.92 3.96 -1.95
N LEU A 72 -2.84 3.26 -1.61
CA LEU A 72 -2.94 1.91 -1.08
C LEU A 72 -3.65 1.88 0.28
N MET A 73 -3.35 2.83 1.18
CA MET A 73 -4.03 2.96 2.47
C MET A 73 -5.51 3.28 2.32
N ASP A 74 -5.87 4.09 1.33
CA ASP A 74 -7.27 4.36 0.99
C ASP A 74 -7.96 3.22 0.23
N LYS A 75 -7.25 2.10 -0.02
CA LYS A 75 -7.71 0.97 -0.84
C LYS A 75 -8.12 1.39 -2.26
N ASN A 76 -7.60 2.52 -2.74
CA ASN A 76 -7.87 3.07 -4.07
C ASN A 76 -6.86 2.50 -5.09
N LEU A 77 -7.07 1.24 -5.45
CA LEU A 77 -6.21 0.50 -6.37
C LEU A 77 -6.17 1.13 -7.77
N ASP A 78 -7.29 1.65 -8.27
CA ASP A 78 -7.34 2.31 -9.58
C ASP A 78 -6.44 3.55 -9.62
N ALA A 79 -6.54 4.44 -8.63
CA ALA A 79 -5.70 5.62 -8.56
C ALA A 79 -4.22 5.26 -8.37
N PHE A 80 -3.92 4.20 -7.61
CA PHE A 80 -2.56 3.67 -7.50
C PHE A 80 -2.02 3.23 -8.87
N VAL A 81 -2.77 2.42 -9.62
CA VAL A 81 -2.36 1.91 -10.94
C VAL A 81 -2.20 3.02 -11.98
N GLU A 82 -3.07 4.03 -11.95
CA GLU A 82 -2.97 5.19 -12.84
C GLU A 82 -1.73 6.06 -12.59
N ASN A 83 -1.14 5.98 -11.39
CA ASN A 83 -0.02 6.83 -11.00
C ASN A 83 1.31 6.09 -10.91
N ILE A 84 1.34 4.78 -10.62
CA ILE A 84 2.61 4.04 -10.43
C ILE A 84 3.49 4.07 -11.68
N THR A 85 2.90 3.97 -12.88
CA THR A 85 3.63 3.97 -14.16
C THR A 85 4.30 5.31 -14.48
N LYS A 86 3.94 6.39 -13.76
CA LYS A 86 4.58 7.70 -13.90
C LYS A 86 5.92 7.78 -13.19
N TYR A 87 6.16 6.89 -12.22
CA TYR A 87 7.31 6.95 -11.31
C TYR A 87 8.16 5.68 -11.31
N TYR A 88 7.57 4.56 -11.73
CA TYR A 88 8.18 3.24 -11.68
C TYR A 88 7.93 2.45 -12.96
N ASP A 89 8.97 1.72 -13.38
CA ASP A 89 8.83 0.64 -14.35
C ASP A 89 8.16 -0.56 -13.68
N ILE A 90 7.24 -1.21 -14.41
CA ILE A 90 6.50 -2.36 -13.88
C ILE A 90 7.34 -3.63 -14.08
N ASN A 91 8.03 -4.04 -13.02
CA ASN A 91 8.91 -5.21 -13.00
C ASN A 91 9.12 -5.76 -11.58
N ASP A 92 9.94 -6.81 -11.46
CA ASP A 92 10.20 -7.51 -10.19
C ASP A 92 11.01 -6.70 -9.16
N PHE A 93 11.61 -5.56 -9.56
CA PHE A 93 12.35 -4.66 -8.67
C PHE A 93 11.46 -3.64 -7.97
N LEU A 94 10.14 -3.69 -8.22
CA LEU A 94 9.17 -2.89 -7.49
C LEU A 94 9.18 -3.25 -5.99
N PRO A 95 8.92 -2.26 -5.11
CA PRO A 95 8.70 -2.51 -3.70
C PRO A 95 7.67 -3.62 -3.46
N LYS A 96 7.89 -4.46 -2.43
CA LYS A 96 7.03 -5.60 -2.09
C LYS A 96 5.55 -5.27 -2.15
N HIS A 97 5.10 -4.22 -1.45
CA HIS A 97 3.68 -3.92 -1.37
C HIS A 97 3.10 -3.35 -2.68
N TYR A 98 3.94 -2.81 -3.57
CA TYR A 98 3.51 -2.42 -4.91
C TYR A 98 3.30 -3.65 -5.79
N ARG A 99 4.18 -4.65 -5.68
CA ARG A 99 3.99 -5.95 -6.35
C ARG A 99 2.73 -6.66 -5.84
N GLU A 100 2.52 -6.67 -4.53
CA GLU A 100 1.30 -7.22 -3.92
C GLU A 100 0.03 -6.49 -4.41
N ALA A 101 0.04 -5.15 -4.43
CA ALA A 101 -1.09 -4.35 -4.92
C ALA A 101 -1.37 -4.56 -6.40
N LEU A 102 -0.34 -4.64 -7.25
CA LEU A 102 -0.51 -4.93 -8.68
C LEU A 102 -1.01 -6.36 -8.92
N THR A 103 -0.56 -7.33 -8.13
CA THR A 103 -1.08 -8.71 -8.20
C THR A 103 -2.56 -8.73 -7.86
N LEU A 104 -2.95 -8.12 -6.74
CA LEU A 104 -4.35 -7.98 -6.36
C LEU A 104 -5.18 -7.27 -7.45
N TYR A 105 -4.64 -6.20 -8.05
CA TYR A 105 -5.30 -5.47 -9.13
C TYR A 105 -5.56 -6.36 -10.35
N VAL A 106 -4.55 -7.10 -10.83
CA VAL A 106 -4.67 -7.99 -12.00
C VAL A 106 -5.72 -9.07 -11.78
N HIS A 107 -5.78 -9.65 -10.57
CA HIS A 107 -6.74 -10.70 -10.24
C HIS A 107 -8.17 -10.18 -9.96
N SER A 108 -8.31 -8.90 -9.58
CA SER A 108 -9.62 -8.29 -9.29
C SER A 108 -10.29 -7.62 -10.49
N HIS A 109 -9.56 -7.39 -11.59
CA HIS A 109 -10.05 -6.67 -12.76
C HIS A 109 -10.15 -7.58 -13.98
N THR A 110 -11.29 -7.53 -14.67
CA THR A 110 -11.52 -8.29 -15.91
C THR A 110 -10.66 -7.79 -17.08
N THR A 111 -10.38 -6.49 -17.11
CA THR A 111 -9.52 -5.83 -18.12
C THR A 111 -8.54 -4.87 -17.44
N PRO A 112 -7.46 -5.37 -16.82
CA PRO A 112 -6.53 -4.53 -16.07
C PRO A 112 -5.77 -3.58 -17.00
N LYS A 113 -5.66 -2.30 -16.60
CA LYS A 113 -4.91 -1.27 -17.35
C LYS A 113 -3.40 -1.51 -17.34
N VAL A 114 -2.90 -2.14 -16.28
CA VAL A 114 -1.49 -2.49 -16.07
C VAL A 114 -1.42 -3.96 -15.72
N ILE A 115 -0.50 -4.68 -16.37
CA ILE A 115 -0.28 -6.11 -16.14
C ILE A 115 1.08 -6.29 -15.48
N PHE A 116 1.07 -6.72 -14.23
CA PHE A 116 2.23 -7.23 -13.52
C PHE A 116 2.15 -8.76 -13.53
N LYS A 117 3.28 -9.44 -13.80
CA LYS A 117 3.35 -10.91 -13.80
C LYS A 117 4.56 -11.34 -12.99
N ASN A 118 4.32 -12.16 -11.98
CA ASN A 118 5.38 -12.77 -11.20
C ASN A 118 4.86 -14.10 -10.66
N SER A 119 5.41 -15.21 -11.15
CA SER A 119 4.88 -16.56 -10.83
C SER A 119 4.94 -16.90 -9.35
N ILE A 120 5.91 -16.35 -8.60
CA ILE A 120 6.03 -16.57 -7.16
C ILE A 120 4.94 -15.79 -6.44
N MET A 121 4.76 -14.51 -6.78
CA MET A 121 3.73 -13.66 -6.19
C MET A 121 2.31 -14.13 -6.52
N ASP A 122 2.09 -14.62 -7.74
CA ASP A 122 0.82 -15.20 -8.16
C ASP A 122 0.51 -16.49 -7.37
N ALA A 123 1.52 -17.33 -7.12
CA ALA A 123 1.37 -18.53 -6.29
C ALA A 123 1.05 -18.15 -4.83
N ASP A 124 1.80 -17.21 -4.24
CA ASP A 124 1.56 -16.74 -2.88
C ASP A 124 0.15 -16.12 -2.72
N PHE A 125 -0.32 -15.38 -3.75
CA PHE A 125 -1.66 -14.81 -3.76
C PHE A 125 -2.75 -15.88 -3.89
N GLN A 126 -2.53 -16.90 -4.72
CA GLN A 126 -3.45 -18.02 -4.84
C GLN A 126 -3.57 -18.79 -3.53
N ASP A 127 -2.46 -19.02 -2.82
CA ASP A 127 -2.46 -19.67 -1.51
C ASP A 127 -3.21 -18.83 -0.46
N TYR A 128 -3.07 -17.51 -0.51
CA TYR A 128 -3.88 -16.58 0.30
C TYR A 128 -5.38 -16.76 0.02
N GLN A 129 -5.79 -16.78 -1.25
CA GLN A 129 -7.19 -16.95 -1.64
C GLN A 129 -7.74 -18.33 -1.25
N ASN A 130 -6.94 -19.40 -1.38
CA ASN A 130 -7.34 -20.74 -0.97
C ASN A 130 -7.57 -20.81 0.54
N MET A 131 -6.65 -20.26 1.33
CA MET A 131 -6.80 -20.21 2.79
C MET A 131 -8.03 -19.39 3.21
N GLU A 132 -8.32 -18.30 2.51
CA GLU A 132 -9.53 -17.49 2.72
C GLU A 132 -10.81 -18.28 2.43
N HIS A 133 -10.82 -19.07 1.35
CA HIS A 133 -11.95 -19.88 0.94
C HIS A 133 -12.20 -21.08 1.85
N ASP A 134 -11.14 -21.77 2.27
CA ASP A 134 -11.21 -23.04 3.02
C ASP A 134 -11.70 -22.85 4.46
N ILE A 135 -11.57 -21.64 5.03
CA ILE A 135 -11.95 -21.36 6.41
C ILE A 135 -13.31 -20.63 6.43
N THR A 136 -14.35 -21.36 6.83
CA THR A 136 -15.72 -20.81 6.87
C THR A 136 -15.93 -19.84 8.03
N ASP A 137 -15.37 -20.13 9.21
CA ASP A 137 -15.52 -19.27 10.39
C ASP A 137 -14.75 -17.95 10.18
N THR A 138 -15.44 -16.83 10.39
CA THR A 138 -14.90 -15.51 10.05
C THR A 138 -13.76 -15.10 10.97
N GLU A 139 -13.85 -15.41 12.26
CA GLU A 139 -12.81 -15.05 13.23
C GLU A 139 -11.60 -15.98 13.11
N GLU A 140 -11.82 -17.27 12.91
CA GLU A 140 -10.76 -18.23 12.62
C GLU A 140 -10.02 -17.86 11.33
N ARG A 141 -10.75 -17.53 10.26
CA ARG A 141 -10.17 -17.11 8.96
C ARG A 141 -9.31 -15.88 9.13
N LYS A 142 -9.86 -14.84 9.78
CA LYS A 142 -9.13 -13.59 10.03
C LYS A 142 -7.87 -13.83 10.84
N ASN A 143 -7.93 -14.64 11.90
CA ASN A 143 -6.76 -14.95 12.72
C ASN A 143 -5.70 -15.74 11.95
N LYS A 144 -6.08 -16.80 11.22
CA LYS A 144 -5.13 -17.61 10.42
C LYS A 144 -4.48 -16.82 9.29
N LEU A 145 -5.26 -16.02 8.57
CA LEU A 145 -4.74 -15.13 7.52
C LEU A 145 -3.86 -14.03 8.11
N ARG A 146 -4.17 -13.50 9.30
CA ARG A 146 -3.29 -12.54 9.98
C ARG A 146 -1.95 -13.17 10.34
N ASP A 147 -1.97 -14.38 10.87
CA ASP A 147 -0.75 -15.04 11.36
C ASP A 147 0.20 -15.40 10.19
N THR A 148 -0.36 -15.70 9.01
CA THR A 148 0.44 -16.09 7.82
C THR A 148 0.76 -14.89 6.90
N TYR A 149 -0.23 -14.03 6.65
CA TYR A 149 -0.19 -12.97 5.64
C TYR A 149 -0.47 -11.58 6.20
N GLY A 150 -0.47 -11.40 7.52
CA GLY A 150 -0.80 -10.12 8.18
C GLY A 150 0.14 -8.96 7.81
N ASN A 151 1.30 -9.26 7.23
CA ASN A 151 2.29 -8.30 6.76
C ASN A 151 2.21 -8.02 5.24
N THR A 152 1.12 -8.43 4.58
CA THR A 152 0.88 -8.23 3.15
C THR A 152 -0.15 -7.13 2.92
N TYR A 153 -0.08 -6.48 1.76
CA TYR A 153 -1.13 -5.56 1.34
C TYR A 153 -2.48 -6.25 1.17
N TRP A 154 -2.52 -7.53 0.80
CA TRP A 154 -3.76 -8.29 0.61
C TRP A 154 -4.57 -8.37 1.91
N TYR A 155 -3.91 -8.74 3.01
CA TYR A 155 -4.55 -8.77 4.33
C TYR A 155 -5.02 -7.38 4.76
N TYR A 156 -4.21 -6.35 4.55
CA TYR A 156 -4.61 -4.97 4.83
C TYR A 156 -5.85 -4.58 4.00
N TYR A 157 -5.84 -4.84 2.69
CA TYR A 157 -6.94 -4.52 1.79
C TYR A 157 -8.24 -5.19 2.23
N GLN A 158 -8.19 -6.47 2.60
CA GLN A 158 -9.38 -7.22 2.99
C GLN A 158 -9.89 -6.85 4.40
N TYR A 159 -9.01 -6.67 5.39
CA TYR A 159 -9.42 -6.64 6.81
C TYR A 159 -9.16 -5.33 7.55
N ALA A 160 -8.37 -4.39 7.00
CA ALA A 160 -8.17 -3.10 7.66
C ALA A 160 -9.47 -2.30 7.67
N ILE A 161 -9.77 -1.68 8.81
CA ILE A 161 -10.91 -0.76 8.95
C ILE A 161 -10.50 0.57 8.33
N SER A 162 -11.19 0.95 7.26
CA SER A 162 -11.11 2.26 6.59
C SER A 162 -11.98 3.29 7.30
#